data_AF-A0A3B9KA11-F1
#
_entry.id   AF-A0A3B9KA11-F1
#
_cell.length_a   1.000
_cell.length_b   1.000
_cell.length_c   1.000
_cell.angle_alpha   90.00
_cell.angle_beta   90.00
_cell.angle_gamma   90.00
#
_symmetry.space_group_name_H-M   'P 1'
#
loop_
_entity.id
_entity.type
_entity.pdbx_description
1 polymer ?
#
loop_
_entity_poly.entity_id
_entity_poly.type
_entity_poly.pdbx_seq_one_letter_code
_entity_poly.pdbx_strand_id
1 'polypeptide(L)'
;FICFAGVPFIIAYNVISSIFRGLGDTKSPMYFVAIAGVFNIVLDYVLIGPFAMGAAGAALATVAAQGLSVGMALLALTRFPVGVKVGREDLSFERNTIGGILSVGVPIAFQEGLIQISFLVITAIANARGVSVAAAVGIVEKIICFLFLVPSAMSAAVSAVAAQNAGAGYHNRSAAALRLGIRIIIGFGFIIFVLCQFGSEPMVSLFVKNDPDVVRLGGQYLRSYSADCMIAGIHFCFSAFFSAYRKAMYSFLHNMASVLLVRIPGAYLASKLFPETLFPMGLAAPMGSLLSVAICLVLYFRGREYWNRTED
;
A
#
# COMPACT_ATOMS: atom_id res chain seq x y z
N PHE A 1 -15.78 -14.28 -11.69
CA PHE A 1 -16.57 -14.94 -10.62
C PHE A 1 -15.68 -15.53 -9.53
N ILE A 2 -14.75 -16.44 -9.86
CA ILE A 2 -13.87 -17.10 -8.88
C ILE A 2 -13.09 -16.09 -8.02
N CYS A 3 -12.44 -15.08 -8.61
CA CYS A 3 -11.73 -14.06 -7.84
C CYS A 3 -12.64 -13.25 -6.90
N PHE A 4 -13.90 -13.00 -7.30
CA PHE A 4 -14.88 -12.32 -6.46
C PHE A 4 -15.29 -13.18 -5.26
N ALA A 5 -15.39 -14.50 -5.43
CA ALA A 5 -15.62 -15.44 -4.32
C ALA A 5 -14.46 -15.45 -3.30
N GLY A 6 -13.27 -14.98 -3.69
CA GLY A 6 -12.12 -14.79 -2.79
C GLY A 6 -12.21 -13.58 -1.86
N VAL A 7 -13.03 -12.58 -2.20
CA VAL A 7 -13.09 -11.30 -1.48
C VAL A 7 -13.45 -11.48 0.01
N PRO A 8 -14.46 -12.29 0.40
CA PRO A 8 -14.75 -12.53 1.82
C PRO A 8 -13.56 -13.08 2.60
N PHE A 9 -12.76 -13.98 2.00
CA PHE A 9 -11.58 -14.55 2.65
C PHE A 9 -10.48 -13.50 2.82
N ILE A 10 -10.25 -12.66 1.81
CA ILE A 10 -9.28 -11.56 1.89
C ILE A 10 -9.68 -10.57 2.98
N ILE A 11 -10.97 -10.21 3.06
CA ILE A 11 -11.48 -9.31 4.11
C ILE A 11 -11.28 -9.96 5.48
N ALA A 12 -11.71 -11.22 5.66
CA ALA A 12 -11.58 -11.93 6.93
C ALA A 12 -10.11 -12.01 7.38
N TYR A 13 -9.19 -12.37 6.48
CA TYR A 13 -7.77 -12.44 6.79
C TYR A 13 -7.19 -11.07 7.19
N ASN A 14 -7.55 -10.00 6.47
CA ASN A 14 -7.06 -8.66 6.78
C ASN A 14 -7.60 -8.13 8.11
N VAL A 15 -8.86 -8.44 8.44
CA VAL A 15 -9.45 -8.12 9.75
C VAL A 15 -8.71 -8.85 10.86
N ILE A 16 -8.56 -10.17 10.77
CA ILE A 16 -7.89 -10.96 11.80
C ILE A 16 -6.42 -10.52 11.94
N SER A 17 -5.70 -10.33 10.82
CA SER A 17 -4.32 -9.85 10.84
C SER A 17 -4.18 -8.48 11.49
N SER A 18 -5.19 -7.60 11.34
CA SER A 18 -5.20 -6.29 12.00
C SER A 18 -5.43 -6.40 13.51
N ILE A 19 -6.23 -7.39 13.97
CA ILE A 19 -6.40 -7.70 15.40
C ILE A 19 -5.06 -8.16 16.00
N PHE A 20 -4.39 -9.14 15.38
CA PHE A 20 -3.09 -9.63 15.85
C PHE A 20 -2.04 -8.50 15.91
N ARG A 21 -1.94 -7.65 14.88
CA ARG A 21 -1.06 -6.48 14.90
C ARG A 21 -1.44 -5.48 16.01
N GLY A 22 -2.73 -5.27 16.24
CA GLY A 22 -3.23 -4.44 17.34
C GLY A 22 -2.79 -4.94 18.71
N LEU A 23 -2.75 -6.26 18.90
CA LEU A 23 -2.26 -6.94 20.10
C LEU A 23 -0.73 -7.00 20.21
N GLY A 24 0.00 -6.57 19.18
CA GLY A 24 1.46 -6.62 19.13
C GLY A 24 2.05 -7.94 18.62
N ASP A 25 1.22 -8.90 18.21
CA ASP A 25 1.68 -10.14 17.56
C ASP A 25 1.75 -9.96 16.05
N THR A 26 2.94 -9.62 15.55
CA THR A 26 3.20 -9.53 14.10
C THR A 26 3.68 -10.84 13.49
N LYS A 27 4.06 -11.82 14.31
CA LYS A 27 4.68 -13.08 13.84
C LYS A 27 3.62 -14.06 13.35
N SER A 28 2.53 -14.21 14.10
CA SER A 28 1.46 -15.16 13.75
C SER A 28 0.87 -14.88 12.36
N PRO A 29 0.43 -13.64 12.02
CA PRO A 29 -0.08 -13.34 10.68
C PRO A 29 0.94 -13.59 9.55
N MET A 30 2.22 -13.34 9.82
CA MET A 30 3.32 -13.55 8.87
C MET A 30 3.47 -15.03 8.54
N TYR A 31 3.47 -15.92 9.54
CA TYR A 31 3.53 -17.36 9.31
C TYR A 31 2.31 -17.88 8.54
N PHE A 32 1.10 -17.37 8.84
CA PHE A 32 -0.11 -17.79 8.15
C PHE A 32 -0.08 -17.44 6.65
N VAL A 33 0.40 -16.23 6.31
CA VAL A 33 0.53 -15.81 4.91
C VAL A 33 1.63 -16.57 4.19
N ALA A 34 2.74 -16.88 4.88
CA ALA A 34 3.86 -17.63 4.31
C ALA A 34 3.44 -19.07 3.96
N ILE A 35 2.75 -19.77 4.89
CA ILE A 35 2.23 -21.12 4.66
C ILE A 35 1.21 -21.11 3.51
N ALA A 36 0.28 -20.14 3.50
CA ALA A 36 -0.68 -20.02 2.43
C ALA A 36 -0.03 -19.68 1.08
N GLY A 37 1.04 -18.90 1.06
CA GLY A 37 1.82 -18.62 -0.15
C GLY A 37 2.49 -19.87 -0.72
N VAL A 38 3.11 -20.70 0.13
CA VAL A 38 3.66 -21.99 -0.30
C VAL A 38 2.56 -22.91 -0.83
N PHE A 39 1.43 -22.99 -0.11
CA PHE A 39 0.27 -23.76 -0.55
C PHE A 39 -0.27 -23.26 -1.90
N ASN A 40 -0.32 -21.95 -2.11
CA ASN A 40 -0.75 -21.33 -3.37
C ASN A 40 0.17 -21.75 -4.53
N ILE A 41 1.49 -21.68 -4.36
CA ILE A 41 2.46 -22.06 -5.40
C ILE A 41 2.30 -23.53 -5.80
N VAL A 42 2.14 -24.42 -4.81
CA VAL A 42 1.92 -25.85 -5.07
C VAL A 42 0.62 -26.07 -5.85
N LEU A 43 -0.45 -25.39 -5.44
CA LEU A 43 -1.76 -25.54 -6.05
C LEU A 43 -1.82 -24.93 -7.47
N ASP A 44 -1.11 -23.83 -7.70
CA ASP A 44 -0.92 -23.26 -9.04
C ASP A 44 -0.22 -24.25 -9.98
N TYR A 45 0.87 -24.88 -9.53
CA TYR A 45 1.60 -25.87 -10.33
C TYR A 45 0.70 -27.05 -10.73
N VAL A 46 -0.11 -27.53 -9.79
CA VAL A 46 -1.04 -28.66 -10.02
C VAL A 46 -2.22 -28.27 -10.91
N LEU A 47 -2.91 -27.16 -10.61
CA LEU A 47 -4.14 -26.80 -11.32
C LEU A 47 -3.88 -26.24 -12.72
N ILE A 48 -2.80 -25.48 -12.89
CA ILE A 48 -2.44 -24.89 -14.20
C ILE A 48 -1.75 -25.92 -15.08
N GLY A 49 -0.87 -26.76 -14.51
CA GLY A 49 -0.12 -27.78 -15.24
C GLY A 49 -0.97 -29.02 -15.54
N PRO A 50 -0.94 -30.07 -14.69
CA PRO A 50 -1.66 -31.33 -14.91
C PRO A 50 -3.16 -31.21 -15.23
N PHE A 51 -3.87 -30.30 -14.55
CA PHE A 51 -5.32 -30.12 -14.77
C PHE A 51 -5.66 -29.12 -15.89
N ALA A 52 -4.67 -28.45 -16.48
CA ALA A 52 -4.83 -27.53 -17.61
C ALA A 52 -5.93 -26.46 -17.42
N MET A 53 -6.21 -26.04 -16.19
CA MET A 53 -7.30 -25.08 -15.88
C MET A 53 -6.96 -23.62 -16.19
N GLY A 54 -5.72 -23.34 -16.63
CA GLY A 54 -5.25 -22.01 -17.00
C GLY A 54 -5.53 -20.94 -15.92
N ALA A 55 -6.07 -19.80 -16.34
CA ALA A 55 -6.38 -18.69 -15.44
C ALA A 55 -7.44 -19.03 -14.36
N ALA A 56 -8.37 -19.95 -14.66
CA ALA A 56 -9.36 -20.40 -13.67
C ALA A 56 -8.70 -21.21 -12.55
N GLY A 57 -7.70 -22.03 -12.90
CA GLY A 57 -6.87 -22.76 -11.93
C GLY A 57 -6.12 -21.81 -11.00
N ALA A 58 -5.48 -20.77 -11.55
CA ALA A 58 -4.77 -19.75 -10.77
C ALA A 58 -5.69 -19.01 -9.78
N ALA A 59 -6.88 -18.64 -10.25
CA ALA A 59 -7.88 -18.00 -9.41
C ALA A 59 -8.33 -18.94 -8.27
N LEU A 60 -8.58 -20.21 -8.55
CA LEU A 60 -9.00 -21.19 -7.55
C LEU A 60 -7.91 -21.46 -6.52
N ALA A 61 -6.65 -21.56 -6.96
CA ALA A 61 -5.50 -21.71 -6.09
C ALA A 61 -5.38 -20.54 -5.11
N THR A 62 -5.57 -19.32 -5.61
CA THR A 62 -5.51 -18.10 -4.79
C THR A 62 -6.63 -18.08 -3.75
N VAL A 63 -7.86 -18.40 -4.13
CA VAL A 63 -9.01 -18.43 -3.20
C VAL A 63 -8.82 -19.50 -2.13
N ALA A 64 -8.36 -20.69 -2.51
CA ALA A 64 -8.09 -21.78 -1.57
C ALA A 64 -7.00 -21.42 -0.56
N ALA A 65 -5.91 -20.78 -1.01
CA ALA A 65 -4.85 -20.30 -0.14
C ALA A 65 -5.33 -19.23 0.85
N GLN A 66 -6.16 -18.29 0.40
CA GLN A 66 -6.78 -17.30 1.29
C GLN A 66 -7.71 -17.96 2.31
N GLY A 67 -8.49 -18.96 1.89
CA GLY A 67 -9.30 -19.78 2.79
C GLY A 67 -8.46 -20.48 3.87
N LEU A 68 -7.30 -21.04 3.49
CA LEU A 68 -6.34 -21.63 4.42
C LEU A 68 -5.79 -20.59 5.41
N SER A 69 -5.39 -19.40 4.95
CA SER A 69 -4.95 -18.30 5.82
C SER A 69 -6.02 -17.92 6.85
N VAL A 70 -7.28 -17.79 6.44
CA VAL A 70 -8.39 -17.47 7.34
C VAL A 70 -8.61 -18.59 8.35
N GLY A 71 -8.60 -19.85 7.91
CA GLY A 71 -8.74 -21.01 8.80
C GLY A 71 -7.66 -21.05 9.88
N MET A 72 -6.40 -20.87 9.49
CA MET A 72 -5.27 -20.80 10.44
C MET A 72 -5.39 -19.61 11.40
N ALA A 73 -5.76 -18.44 10.88
CA ALA A 73 -5.89 -17.22 11.69
C ALA A 73 -7.03 -17.31 12.72
N LEU A 74 -8.18 -17.91 12.34
CA LEU A 74 -9.30 -18.18 13.25
C LEU A 74 -8.95 -19.23 14.31
N LEU A 75 -8.28 -20.32 13.91
CA LEU A 75 -7.79 -21.32 14.85
C LEU A 75 -6.84 -20.68 15.86
N ALA A 76 -5.95 -19.80 15.38
CA ALA A 76 -5.01 -19.15 16.26
C ALA A 76 -5.67 -18.21 17.28
N LEU A 77 -6.69 -17.45 16.85
CA LEU A 77 -7.47 -16.57 17.73
C LEU A 77 -8.25 -17.34 18.82
N THR A 78 -8.67 -18.57 18.52
CA THR A 78 -9.48 -19.39 19.44
C THR A 78 -8.66 -20.34 20.32
N ARG A 79 -7.46 -20.75 19.87
CA ARG A 79 -6.64 -21.77 20.55
C ARG A 79 -5.37 -21.25 21.20
N PHE A 80 -4.80 -20.14 20.73
CA PHE A 80 -3.60 -19.57 21.36
C PHE A 80 -3.98 -18.47 22.35
N PRO A 81 -3.28 -18.36 23.49
CA PRO A 81 -3.48 -17.28 24.45
C PRO A 81 -2.89 -15.97 23.90
N VAL A 82 -3.57 -15.36 22.92
CA VAL A 82 -3.22 -14.05 22.35
C VAL A 82 -3.62 -12.87 23.24
N GLY A 83 -3.89 -13.13 24.53
CA GLY A 83 -4.29 -12.11 25.51
C GLY A 83 -5.76 -11.70 25.45
N VAL A 84 -6.53 -12.17 24.45
CA VAL A 84 -7.97 -11.91 24.30
C VAL A 84 -8.69 -13.23 24.05
N LYS A 85 -9.65 -13.58 24.90
CA LYS A 85 -10.56 -14.71 24.66
C LYS A 85 -11.80 -14.15 23.97
N VAL A 86 -12.04 -14.54 22.73
CA VAL A 86 -13.25 -14.16 22.00
C VAL A 86 -14.33 -15.22 22.26
N GLY A 87 -15.34 -14.87 23.03
CA GLY A 87 -16.52 -15.68 23.29
C GLY A 87 -17.67 -15.37 22.32
N ARG A 88 -18.71 -16.20 22.35
CA ARG A 88 -19.96 -15.91 21.61
C ARG A 88 -20.69 -14.67 22.16
N GLU A 89 -20.47 -14.37 23.43
CA GLU A 89 -21.08 -13.23 24.13
C GLU A 89 -20.45 -11.89 23.73
N ASP A 90 -19.21 -11.91 23.23
CA ASP A 90 -18.51 -10.73 22.72
C ASP A 90 -18.99 -10.33 21.30
N LEU A 91 -19.78 -11.18 20.63
CA LEU A 91 -20.40 -10.90 19.33
C LEU A 91 -21.68 -10.05 19.49
N SER A 92 -21.60 -8.98 20.28
CA SER A 92 -22.70 -8.05 20.50
C SER A 92 -22.57 -6.81 19.60
N PHE A 93 -23.71 -6.24 19.22
CA PHE A 93 -23.74 -5.03 18.39
C PHE A 93 -23.56 -3.78 19.26
N GLU A 94 -22.36 -3.22 19.27
CA GLU A 94 -22.07 -1.98 20.00
C GLU A 94 -21.94 -0.78 19.05
N ARG A 95 -22.97 0.06 18.98
CA ARG A 95 -23.05 1.18 18.05
C ARG A 95 -21.88 2.16 18.14
N ASN A 96 -21.39 2.43 19.35
CA ASN A 96 -20.30 3.39 19.57
C ASN A 96 -18.96 2.86 19.03
N THR A 97 -18.65 1.59 19.30
CA THR A 97 -17.44 0.92 18.79
C THR A 97 -17.48 0.82 17.28
N ILE A 98 -18.62 0.38 16.71
CA ILE A 98 -18.81 0.29 15.26
C ILE A 98 -18.68 1.66 14.59
N GLY A 99 -19.34 2.70 15.13
CA GLY A 99 -19.22 4.06 14.62
C GLY A 99 -17.78 4.57 14.66
N GLY A 100 -17.05 4.23 15.72
CA GLY A 100 -15.63 4.49 15.86
C GLY A 100 -14.77 3.85 14.76
N ILE A 101 -14.99 2.57 14.47
CA ILE A 101 -14.27 1.85 13.41
C ILE A 101 -14.62 2.45 12.04
N LEU A 102 -15.90 2.66 11.76
CA LEU A 102 -16.38 3.21 10.48
C LEU A 102 -15.87 4.63 10.23
N SER A 103 -15.75 5.46 11.27
CA SER A 103 -15.20 6.83 11.14
C SER A 103 -13.77 6.88 10.62
N VAL A 104 -13.00 5.79 10.80
CA VAL A 104 -11.63 5.65 10.30
C VAL A 104 -11.63 4.84 9.00
N GLY A 105 -12.33 3.71 8.97
CA GLY A 105 -12.33 2.77 7.86
C GLY A 105 -12.97 3.31 6.58
N VAL A 106 -14.11 4.03 6.68
CA VAL A 106 -14.82 4.53 5.49
C VAL A 106 -14.00 5.57 4.72
N PRO A 107 -13.41 6.61 5.35
CA PRO A 107 -12.54 7.54 4.64
C PRO A 107 -11.34 6.87 3.98
N ILE A 108 -10.69 5.92 4.66
CA ILE A 108 -9.53 5.20 4.11
C ILE A 108 -9.94 4.32 2.93
N ALA A 109 -11.05 3.57 3.05
CA ALA A 109 -11.54 2.73 1.97
C ALA A 109 -11.91 3.55 0.72
N PHE A 110 -12.56 4.71 0.91
CA PHE A 110 -12.89 5.61 -0.18
C PHE A 110 -11.64 6.25 -0.79
N GLN A 111 -10.67 6.63 0.04
CA GLN A 111 -9.35 7.11 -0.40
C GLN A 111 -8.66 6.08 -1.30
N GLU A 112 -8.53 4.83 -0.85
CA GLU A 112 -7.87 3.75 -1.60
C GLU A 112 -8.60 3.47 -2.92
N GLY A 113 -9.94 3.44 -2.90
CA GLY A 113 -10.73 3.30 -4.12
C GLY A 113 -10.46 4.41 -5.15
N LEU A 114 -10.42 5.66 -4.70
CA LEU A 114 -10.11 6.81 -5.57
C LEU A 114 -8.66 6.80 -6.07
N ILE A 115 -7.70 6.36 -5.25
CA ILE A 115 -6.31 6.16 -5.68
C ILE A 115 -6.25 5.11 -6.79
N GLN A 116 -6.95 3.98 -6.67
CA GLN A 116 -6.97 2.96 -7.72
C GLN A 116 -7.63 3.44 -9.01
N ILE A 117 -8.71 4.24 -8.90
CA ILE A 117 -9.31 4.92 -10.06
C ILE A 117 -8.30 5.88 -10.70
N SER A 118 -7.50 6.60 -9.91
CA SER A 118 -6.49 7.51 -10.44
C SER A 118 -5.39 6.80 -11.21
N PHE A 119 -4.93 5.63 -10.73
CA PHE A 119 -4.00 4.79 -11.50
C PHE A 119 -4.64 4.35 -12.81
N LEU A 120 -5.89 3.89 -12.80
CA LEU A 120 -6.60 3.51 -14.03
C LEU A 120 -6.66 4.67 -15.05
N VAL A 121 -6.91 5.89 -14.59
CA VAL A 121 -6.91 7.09 -15.44
C VAL A 121 -5.52 7.37 -16.02
N ILE A 122 -4.45 7.28 -15.21
CA ILE A 122 -3.08 7.46 -15.67
C ILE A 122 -2.67 6.37 -16.67
N THR A 123 -3.05 5.12 -16.42
CA THR A 123 -2.86 4.01 -17.36
C THR A 123 -3.63 4.25 -18.66
N ALA A 124 -4.85 4.79 -18.61
CA ALA A 124 -5.61 5.14 -19.81
C ALA A 124 -4.93 6.26 -20.62
N ILE A 125 -4.36 7.28 -19.95
CA ILE A 125 -3.55 8.32 -20.59
C ILE A 125 -2.33 7.71 -21.28
N ALA A 126 -1.63 6.78 -20.63
CA ALA A 126 -0.49 6.07 -21.23
C ALA A 126 -0.91 5.24 -22.45
N ASN A 127 -2.01 4.50 -22.35
CA ASN A 127 -2.53 3.66 -23.43
C ASN A 127 -2.91 4.45 -24.67
N ALA A 128 -3.37 5.70 -24.50
CA ALA A 128 -3.69 6.59 -25.62
C ALA A 128 -2.43 7.04 -26.41
N ARG A 129 -1.22 6.84 -25.88
CA ARG A 129 0.05 7.23 -26.53
C ARG A 129 0.69 6.12 -27.36
N GLY A 130 0.02 4.99 -27.53
CA GLY A 130 0.49 3.88 -28.36
C GLY A 130 1.04 2.69 -27.57
N VAL A 131 1.31 1.61 -28.32
CA VAL A 131 1.58 0.28 -27.74
C VAL A 131 2.89 0.24 -26.95
N SER A 132 3.97 0.86 -27.45
CA SER A 132 5.27 0.88 -26.75
C SER A 132 5.19 1.62 -25.41
N VAL A 133 4.44 2.73 -25.35
CA VAL A 133 4.23 3.48 -24.11
C VAL A 133 3.39 2.68 -23.12
N ALA A 134 2.30 2.06 -23.59
CA ALA A 134 1.45 1.21 -22.76
C ALA A 134 2.25 0.05 -22.15
N ALA A 135 3.07 -0.62 -22.96
CA ALA A 135 3.94 -1.71 -22.51
C ALA A 135 4.97 -1.21 -21.48
N ALA A 136 5.64 -0.09 -21.75
CA ALA A 136 6.62 0.51 -20.85
C ALA A 136 6.01 0.86 -19.48
N VAL A 137 4.88 1.57 -19.45
CA VAL A 137 4.20 1.94 -18.20
C VAL A 137 3.70 0.70 -17.46
N GLY A 138 3.14 -0.29 -18.17
CA GLY A 138 2.68 -1.53 -17.57
C GLY A 138 3.80 -2.34 -16.90
N ILE A 139 4.97 -2.45 -17.53
CA ILE A 139 6.15 -3.10 -16.93
C ILE A 139 6.60 -2.34 -15.69
N VAL A 140 6.74 -1.01 -15.80
CA VAL A 140 7.23 -0.17 -14.70
C VAL A 140 6.26 -0.17 -13.53
N GLU A 141 4.94 -0.21 -13.75
CA GLU A 141 3.96 -0.34 -12.67
C GLU A 141 4.16 -1.63 -11.86
N LYS A 142 4.51 -2.76 -12.49
CA LYS A 142 4.82 -4.00 -11.76
C LYS A 142 6.06 -3.83 -10.87
N ILE A 143 7.08 -3.13 -11.36
CA ILE A 143 8.29 -2.81 -10.59
C ILE A 143 7.92 -1.90 -9.40
N ILE A 144 7.14 -0.84 -9.65
CA ILE A 144 6.70 0.10 -8.62
C ILE A 144 5.88 -0.60 -7.54
N CYS A 145 4.96 -1.50 -7.89
CA CYS A 145 4.19 -2.28 -6.92
C CYS A 145 5.11 -3.05 -5.95
N PHE A 146 6.21 -3.61 -6.45
CA PHE A 146 7.19 -4.30 -5.61
C PHE A 146 7.95 -3.33 -4.70
N LEU A 147 8.42 -2.20 -5.24
CA LEU A 147 9.15 -1.18 -4.47
C LEU A 147 8.28 -0.56 -3.36
N PHE A 148 6.99 -0.38 -3.62
CA PHE A 148 6.04 0.21 -2.68
C PHE A 148 5.58 -0.75 -1.56
N LEU A 149 6.01 -2.03 -1.59
CA LEU A 149 5.76 -2.96 -0.51
C LEU A 149 6.38 -2.50 0.81
N VAL A 150 7.57 -1.90 0.76
CA VAL A 150 8.28 -1.41 1.96
C VAL A 150 7.61 -0.15 2.57
N PRO A 151 7.29 0.92 1.81
CA PRO A 151 6.44 2.01 2.28
C PRO A 151 5.10 1.55 2.87
N SER A 152 4.43 0.59 2.23
CA SER A 152 3.16 0.05 2.71
C SER A 152 3.31 -0.70 4.03
N ALA A 153 4.34 -1.55 4.16
CA ALA A 153 4.67 -2.24 5.40
C ALA A 153 5.02 -1.26 6.54
N MET A 154 5.77 -0.19 6.22
CA MET A 154 6.08 0.86 7.20
C MET A 154 4.83 1.61 7.65
N SER A 155 3.92 1.92 6.73
CA SER A 155 2.62 2.53 7.05
C SER A 155 1.86 1.68 8.09
N ALA A 156 1.76 0.37 7.86
CA ALA A 156 1.13 -0.55 8.80
C ALA A 156 1.85 -0.61 10.17
N ALA A 157 3.19 -0.62 10.17
CA ALA A 157 4.00 -0.63 11.39
C ALA A 157 3.83 0.66 12.22
N VAL A 158 3.92 1.83 11.56
CA VAL A 158 3.70 3.13 12.21
C VAL A 158 2.28 3.24 12.76
N SER A 159 1.27 2.78 12.01
CA SER A 159 -0.12 2.78 12.45
C SER A 159 -0.29 1.97 13.74
N ALA A 160 0.19 0.72 13.77
CA ALA A 160 0.08 -0.15 14.95
C ALA A 160 0.81 0.42 16.17
N VAL A 161 2.08 0.80 16.02
CA VAL A 161 2.89 1.33 17.13
C VAL A 161 2.33 2.67 17.62
N ALA A 162 1.94 3.57 16.71
CA ALA A 162 1.37 4.85 17.10
C ALA A 162 0.02 4.69 17.78
N ALA A 163 -0.84 3.77 17.32
CA ALA A 163 -2.16 3.51 17.91
C ALA A 163 -2.06 2.90 19.30
N GLN A 164 -1.16 1.93 19.51
CA GLN A 164 -0.93 1.34 20.83
C GLN A 164 -0.40 2.39 21.83
N ASN A 165 0.60 3.18 21.43
CA ASN A 165 1.15 4.22 22.30
C ASN A 165 0.14 5.35 22.56
N ALA A 166 -0.64 5.75 21.55
CA ALA A 166 -1.67 6.79 21.71
C ALA A 166 -2.82 6.32 22.61
N GLY A 167 -3.23 5.05 22.48
CA GLY A 167 -4.23 4.44 23.36
C GLY A 167 -3.77 4.29 24.81
N ALA A 168 -2.46 4.21 25.04
CA ALA A 168 -1.85 4.15 26.37
C ALA A 168 -1.45 5.51 26.95
N GLY A 169 -1.74 6.63 26.27
CA GLY A 169 -1.37 7.99 26.72
C GLY A 169 0.04 8.45 26.31
N TYR A 170 0.89 7.55 25.83
CA TYR A 170 2.29 7.83 25.46
C TYR A 170 2.45 8.52 24.10
N HIS A 171 1.89 9.72 23.94
CA HIS A 171 1.88 10.46 22.67
C HIS A 171 3.29 10.76 22.11
N ASN A 172 4.25 11.04 22.99
CA ASN A 172 5.66 11.24 22.61
C ASN A 172 6.27 10.00 21.93
N ARG A 173 5.89 8.79 22.37
CA ARG A 173 6.33 7.53 21.77
C ARG A 173 5.66 7.30 20.42
N SER A 174 4.39 7.66 20.26
CA SER A 174 3.72 7.64 18.94
C SER A 174 4.43 8.58 17.95
N ALA A 175 4.79 9.79 18.37
CA ALA A 175 5.50 10.74 17.52
C ALA A 175 6.93 10.26 17.20
N ALA A 176 7.58 9.57 18.13
CA ALA A 176 8.89 8.94 17.90
C ALA A 176 8.79 7.81 16.86
N ALA A 177 7.74 6.99 16.89
CA ALA A 177 7.48 5.94 15.91
C ALA A 177 7.32 6.52 14.49
N LEU A 178 6.57 7.61 14.35
CA LEU A 178 6.44 8.34 13.08
C LEU A 178 7.81 8.82 12.56
N ARG A 179 8.61 9.49 13.41
CA ARG A 179 9.94 10.00 13.01
C ARG A 179 10.88 8.86 12.62
N LEU A 180 10.87 7.75 13.34
CA LEU A 180 11.68 6.58 13.03
C LEU A 180 11.27 5.96 11.69
N GLY A 181 9.96 5.77 11.47
CA GLY A 181 9.44 5.23 10.22
C GLY A 181 9.81 6.08 9.01
N ILE A 182 9.70 7.41 9.14
CA ILE A 182 10.13 8.37 8.11
C ILE A 182 11.64 8.23 7.82
N ARG A 183 12.51 8.16 8.84
CA ARG A 183 13.96 8.01 8.63
C ARG A 183 14.31 6.71 7.90
N ILE A 184 13.70 5.59 8.28
CA ILE A 184 13.93 4.28 7.65
C ILE A 184 13.52 4.33 6.18
N ILE A 185 12.36 4.90 5.89
CA ILE A 185 11.82 5.01 4.54
C ILE A 185 12.62 5.99 3.68
N ILE A 186 13.10 7.10 4.24
CA ILE A 186 14.01 7.99 3.50
C ILE A 186 15.29 7.26 3.14
N GLY A 187 15.88 6.50 4.07
CA GLY A 187 17.08 5.69 3.80
C GLY A 187 16.83 4.64 2.71
N PHE A 188 15.76 3.86 2.83
CA PHE A 188 15.37 2.88 1.83
C PHE A 188 15.08 3.52 0.46
N GLY A 189 14.25 4.57 0.44
CA GLY A 189 13.86 5.27 -0.77
C GLY A 189 15.04 5.94 -1.47
N PHE A 190 16.02 6.45 -0.71
CA PHE A 190 17.25 6.99 -1.28
C PHE A 190 18.09 5.90 -1.97
N ILE A 191 18.25 4.73 -1.35
CA ILE A 191 18.94 3.59 -1.96
C ILE A 191 18.24 3.19 -3.27
N ILE A 192 16.91 3.03 -3.24
CA ILE A 192 16.12 2.68 -4.42
C ILE A 192 16.24 3.76 -5.51
N PHE A 193 16.15 5.04 -5.13
CA PHE A 193 16.31 6.15 -6.07
C PHE A 193 17.65 6.09 -6.79
N VAL A 194 18.76 5.92 -6.05
CA VAL A 194 20.11 5.81 -6.63
C VAL A 194 20.22 4.60 -7.55
N LEU A 195 19.73 3.43 -7.12
CA LEU A 195 19.73 2.23 -7.94
C LEU A 195 18.94 2.42 -9.25
N CYS A 196 17.78 3.07 -9.19
CA CYS A 196 16.99 3.35 -10.38
C CYS A 196 17.66 4.39 -11.30
N GLN A 197 18.44 5.35 -10.78
CA GLN A 197 19.12 6.31 -11.66
C GLN A 197 20.03 5.63 -12.67
N PHE A 198 20.78 4.63 -12.25
CA PHE A 198 21.72 3.89 -13.09
C PHE A 198 21.15 2.59 -13.66
N GLY A 199 20.16 1.99 -13.00
CA GLY A 199 19.65 0.65 -13.30
C GLY A 199 18.29 0.58 -13.99
N SER A 200 17.60 1.71 -14.25
CA SER A 200 16.21 1.67 -14.76
C SER A 200 16.04 0.90 -16.08
N GLU A 201 16.90 1.15 -17.07
CA GLU A 201 16.83 0.47 -18.38
C GLU A 201 17.15 -1.03 -18.27
N PRO A 202 18.24 -1.47 -17.59
CA PRO A 202 18.48 -2.88 -17.30
C PRO A 202 17.31 -3.57 -16.61
N MET A 203 16.70 -2.92 -15.61
CA MET A 203 15.55 -3.48 -14.88
C MET A 203 14.34 -3.70 -15.80
N VAL A 204 14.04 -2.75 -16.69
CA VAL A 204 12.94 -2.89 -17.66
C VAL A 204 13.25 -3.96 -18.70
N SER A 205 14.52 -4.07 -19.13
CA SER A 205 14.94 -5.06 -20.13
C SER A 205 14.76 -6.52 -19.68
N LEU A 206 14.63 -6.79 -18.37
CA LEU A 206 14.30 -8.12 -17.86
C LEU A 206 12.89 -8.59 -18.24
N PHE A 207 11.98 -7.66 -18.54
CA PHE A 207 10.57 -7.96 -18.82
C PHE A 207 10.22 -7.98 -20.31
N VAL A 208 11.13 -7.53 -21.18
CA VAL A 208 10.89 -7.46 -22.62
C VAL A 208 12.13 -7.90 -23.39
N LYS A 209 11.94 -8.71 -24.43
CA LYS A 209 13.02 -9.15 -25.32
C LYS A 209 12.94 -8.38 -26.63
N ASN A 210 14.08 -7.84 -27.07
CA ASN A 210 14.26 -7.21 -28.39
C ASN A 210 13.36 -6.00 -28.69
N ASP A 211 12.99 -5.20 -27.68
CA ASP A 211 12.25 -3.94 -27.86
C ASP A 211 13.01 -2.77 -27.21
N PRO A 212 13.97 -2.15 -27.92
CA PRO A 212 14.80 -1.08 -27.36
C PRO A 212 13.99 0.19 -27.05
N ASP A 213 12.86 0.41 -27.74
CA ASP A 213 12.04 1.60 -27.51
C ASP A 213 11.26 1.49 -26.20
N VAL A 214 10.65 0.32 -25.92
CA VAL A 214 10.02 0.04 -24.62
C VAL A 214 11.03 0.14 -23.48
N VAL A 215 12.25 -0.37 -23.65
CA VAL A 215 13.32 -0.28 -22.64
C VAL A 215 13.69 1.19 -22.36
N ARG A 216 13.88 1.98 -23.40
CA ARG A 216 14.20 3.42 -23.28
C ARG A 216 13.07 4.19 -22.59
N LEU A 217 11.84 4.02 -23.05
CA LEU A 217 10.66 4.70 -22.50
C LEU A 217 10.38 4.28 -21.05
N GLY A 218 10.41 2.99 -20.76
CA GLY A 218 10.23 2.46 -19.41
C GLY A 218 11.36 2.90 -18.48
N GLY A 219 12.59 2.92 -18.98
CA GLY A 219 13.75 3.41 -18.26
C GLY A 219 13.60 4.88 -17.84
N GLN A 220 13.16 5.75 -18.76
CA GLN A 220 12.86 7.15 -18.47
C GLN A 220 11.74 7.32 -17.43
N TYR A 221 10.66 6.55 -17.57
CA TYR A 221 9.53 6.59 -16.66
C TYR A 221 9.93 6.14 -15.25
N LEU A 222 10.60 4.99 -15.12
CA LEU A 222 11.07 4.46 -13.84
C LEU A 222 12.11 5.38 -13.18
N ARG A 223 13.04 5.92 -13.96
CA ARG A 223 14.10 6.81 -13.45
C ARG A 223 13.52 8.04 -12.77
N SER A 224 12.54 8.70 -13.40
CA SER A 224 11.85 9.86 -12.85
C SER A 224 10.89 9.50 -11.71
N TYR A 225 10.16 8.39 -11.84
CA TYR A 225 9.21 7.92 -10.82
C TYR A 225 9.91 7.50 -9.53
N SER A 226 11.13 6.96 -9.59
CA SER A 226 11.84 6.37 -8.45
C SER A 226 11.97 7.28 -7.22
N ALA A 227 11.99 8.61 -7.42
CA ALA A 227 11.98 9.58 -6.33
C ALA A 227 10.74 9.47 -5.44
N ASP A 228 9.62 9.01 -6.02
CA ASP A 228 8.36 8.79 -5.31
C ASP A 228 8.50 7.72 -4.23
N CYS A 229 9.39 6.71 -4.38
CA CYS A 229 9.57 5.70 -3.33
C CYS A 229 9.99 6.32 -1.98
N MET A 230 10.81 7.37 -2.04
CA MET A 230 11.23 8.12 -0.86
C MET A 230 10.13 9.06 -0.38
N ILE A 231 9.57 9.88 -1.28
CA ILE A 231 8.64 10.95 -0.92
C ILE A 231 7.28 10.38 -0.51
N ALA A 232 6.78 9.38 -1.24
CA ALA A 232 5.50 8.73 -0.97
C ALA A 232 5.48 8.09 0.41
N GLY A 233 6.56 7.40 0.76
CA GLY A 233 6.68 6.74 2.04
C GLY A 233 6.62 7.70 3.24
N ILE A 234 6.99 8.98 3.07
CA ILE A 234 6.82 10.00 4.12
C ILE A 234 5.33 10.24 4.40
N HIS A 235 4.52 10.53 3.37
CA HIS A 235 3.09 10.78 3.59
C HIS A 235 2.31 9.51 3.92
N PHE A 236 2.80 8.32 3.56
CA PHE A 236 2.26 7.04 4.04
C PHE A 236 2.41 6.91 5.56
N CYS A 237 3.61 7.22 6.10
CA CYS A 237 3.82 7.26 7.54
C CYS A 237 2.92 8.29 8.24
N PHE A 238 2.71 9.47 7.65
CA PHE A 238 1.76 10.45 8.18
C PHE A 238 0.30 9.96 8.11
N SER A 239 -0.11 9.35 7.00
CA SER A 239 -1.46 8.78 6.82
C SER A 239 -1.76 7.74 7.91
N ALA A 240 -0.81 6.85 8.15
CA ALA A 240 -0.85 5.86 9.23
C ALA A 240 -0.95 6.51 10.61
N PHE A 241 -0.10 7.52 10.88
CA PHE A 241 -0.11 8.24 12.14
C PHE A 241 -1.45 8.98 12.38
N PHE A 242 -1.99 9.68 11.38
CA PHE A 242 -3.30 10.34 11.51
C PHE A 242 -4.43 9.33 11.73
N SER A 243 -4.37 8.17 11.07
CA SER A 243 -5.33 7.09 11.25
C SER A 243 -5.27 6.50 12.66
N ALA A 244 -4.08 6.34 13.24
CA ALA A 244 -3.89 5.91 14.63
C ALA A 244 -4.57 6.84 15.65
N TYR A 245 -4.68 8.13 15.32
CA TYR A 245 -5.36 9.14 16.15
C TYR A 245 -6.82 9.42 15.73
N ARG A 246 -7.42 8.53 14.93
CA ARG A 246 -8.80 8.66 14.41
C ARG A 246 -9.03 9.92 13.57
N LYS A 247 -7.96 10.53 13.03
CA LYS A 247 -8.02 11.67 12.10
C LYS A 247 -7.85 11.21 10.65
N ALA A 248 -8.53 10.12 10.27
CA ALA A 248 -8.46 9.55 8.92
C ALA A 248 -8.81 10.55 7.81
N MET A 249 -9.65 11.56 8.10
CA MET A 249 -9.94 12.63 7.15
C MET A 249 -8.72 13.46 6.75
N TYR A 250 -7.69 13.56 7.60
CA TYR A 250 -6.44 14.22 7.22
C TYR A 250 -5.72 13.42 6.14
N SER A 251 -5.66 12.08 6.31
CA SER A 251 -5.13 11.16 5.31
C SER A 251 -5.87 11.30 3.98
N PHE A 252 -7.20 11.27 4.03
CA PHE A 252 -8.04 11.42 2.86
C PHE A 252 -7.73 12.71 2.09
N LEU A 253 -7.73 13.84 2.80
CA LEU A 253 -7.63 15.16 2.17
C LEU A 253 -6.31 15.37 1.42
N HIS A 254 -5.18 15.01 2.03
CA HIS A 254 -3.87 15.21 1.40
C HIS A 254 -3.65 14.27 0.20
N ASN A 255 -4.12 13.02 0.28
CA ASN A 255 -4.02 12.06 -0.82
C ASN A 255 -4.90 12.51 -1.99
N MET A 256 -6.12 12.96 -1.72
CA MET A 256 -7.02 13.46 -2.76
C MET A 256 -6.50 14.74 -3.41
N ALA A 257 -5.96 15.69 -2.62
CA ALA A 257 -5.32 16.88 -3.17
C ALA A 257 -4.13 16.54 -4.08
N SER A 258 -3.26 15.62 -3.66
CA SER A 258 -2.15 15.12 -4.46
C SER A 258 -2.60 14.52 -5.80
N VAL A 259 -3.60 13.64 -5.74
CA VAL A 259 -4.11 12.93 -6.93
C VAL A 259 -4.77 13.89 -7.91
N LEU A 260 -5.72 14.69 -7.42
CA LEU A 260 -6.59 15.52 -8.26
C LEU A 260 -5.89 16.78 -8.78
N LEU A 261 -5.00 17.38 -8.00
CA LEU A 261 -4.37 18.65 -8.38
C LEU A 261 -3.04 18.46 -9.10
N VAL A 262 -2.32 17.36 -8.83
CA VAL A 262 -0.94 17.20 -9.32
C VAL A 262 -0.77 15.93 -10.13
N ARG A 263 -1.11 14.74 -9.60
CA ARG A 263 -0.78 13.48 -10.31
C ARG A 263 -1.53 13.34 -11.64
N ILE A 264 -2.86 13.43 -11.64
CA ILE A 264 -3.65 13.29 -12.87
C ILE A 264 -3.40 14.46 -13.83
N PRO A 265 -3.50 15.74 -13.42
CA PRO A 265 -3.23 16.85 -14.33
C PRO A 265 -1.79 16.87 -14.83
N GLY A 266 -0.83 16.55 -13.95
CA GLY A 266 0.59 16.48 -14.30
C GLY A 266 0.89 15.38 -15.32
N ALA A 267 0.34 14.17 -15.13
CA ALA A 267 0.48 13.09 -16.10
C ALA A 267 -0.16 13.45 -17.45
N TYR A 268 -1.36 14.06 -17.43
CA TYR A 268 -2.04 14.51 -18.64
C TYR A 268 -1.27 15.63 -19.38
N LEU A 269 -0.83 16.67 -18.66
CA LEU A 269 -0.04 17.75 -19.25
C LEU A 269 1.29 17.24 -19.79
N ALA A 270 1.97 16.37 -19.05
CA ALA A 270 3.20 15.73 -19.53
C ALA A 270 2.95 14.92 -20.81
N SER A 271 1.83 14.22 -20.91
CA SER A 271 1.47 13.45 -22.11
C SER A 271 1.29 14.33 -23.34
N LYS A 272 0.76 15.55 -23.18
CA LYS A 272 0.54 16.50 -24.28
C LYS A 272 1.77 17.32 -24.63
N LEU A 273 2.51 17.80 -23.62
CA LEU A 273 3.66 18.69 -23.81
C LEU A 273 4.91 17.93 -24.22
N PHE A 274 5.04 16.66 -23.82
CA PHE A 274 6.22 15.83 -24.07
C PHE A 274 5.84 14.45 -24.65
N PRO A 275 5.29 14.39 -25.88
CA PRO A 275 4.81 13.14 -26.49
C PRO A 275 5.92 12.11 -26.75
N GLU A 276 7.18 12.54 -26.91
CA GLU A 276 8.32 11.68 -27.27
C GLU A 276 9.01 10.99 -26.06
N THR A 277 8.72 11.44 -24.84
CA THR A 277 9.38 10.95 -23.62
C THR A 277 8.39 10.66 -22.51
N LEU A 278 8.73 9.72 -21.63
CA LEU A 278 7.96 9.42 -20.42
C LEU A 278 8.57 10.02 -19.15
N PHE A 279 9.74 10.65 -19.22
CA PHE A 279 10.40 11.20 -18.04
C PHE A 279 9.54 12.27 -17.32
N PRO A 280 8.91 13.26 -18.00
CA PRO A 280 8.06 14.24 -17.32
C PRO A 280 6.77 13.63 -16.76
N MET A 281 6.26 12.57 -17.41
CA MET A 281 5.08 11.86 -16.94
C MET A 281 5.37 11.11 -15.64
N GLY A 282 6.54 10.49 -15.50
CA GLY A 282 6.96 9.82 -14.27
C GLY A 282 7.21 10.77 -13.10
N LEU A 283 7.55 12.04 -13.36
CA LEU A 283 7.65 13.08 -12.32
C LEU A 283 6.31 13.49 -11.71
N ALA A 284 5.17 13.19 -12.34
CA ALA A 284 3.86 13.55 -11.79
C ALA A 284 3.59 12.89 -10.43
N ALA A 285 4.05 11.65 -10.23
CA ALA A 285 3.91 10.91 -8.98
C ALA A 285 4.69 11.54 -7.80
N PRO A 286 6.02 11.75 -7.88
CA PRO A 286 6.78 12.38 -6.80
C PRO A 286 6.34 13.82 -6.52
N MET A 287 5.92 14.58 -7.54
CA MET A 287 5.38 15.93 -7.34
C MET A 287 4.07 15.91 -6.55
N GLY A 288 3.18 14.97 -6.84
CA GLY A 288 1.96 14.78 -6.04
C GLY A 288 2.28 14.38 -4.60
N SER A 289 3.21 13.45 -4.40
CA SER A 289 3.65 13.05 -3.07
C SER A 289 4.31 14.20 -2.32
N LEU A 290 5.03 15.09 -2.99
CA LEU A 290 5.62 16.28 -2.37
C LEU A 290 4.53 17.23 -1.85
N LEU A 291 3.49 17.49 -2.65
CA LEU A 291 2.32 18.26 -2.21
C LEU A 291 1.67 17.59 -0.99
N SER A 292 1.49 16.28 -1.06
CA SER A 292 0.96 15.48 0.04
C SER A 292 1.77 15.64 1.32
N VAL A 293 3.10 15.52 1.24
CA VAL A 293 4.03 15.73 2.38
C VAL A 293 3.92 17.14 2.93
N ALA A 294 3.84 18.17 2.08
CA ALA A 294 3.67 19.55 2.52
C ALA A 294 2.37 19.73 3.33
N ILE A 295 1.25 19.18 2.84
CA ILE A 295 -0.03 19.20 3.56
C ILE A 295 0.08 18.44 4.90
N CYS A 296 0.68 17.25 4.90
CA CYS A 296 0.89 16.46 6.12
C CYS A 296 1.71 17.22 7.16
N LEU A 297 2.80 17.89 6.76
CA LEU A 297 3.64 18.68 7.66
C LEU A 297 2.85 19.84 8.27
N VAL A 298 2.08 20.58 7.46
CA VAL A 298 1.23 21.67 7.96
C VAL A 298 0.21 21.14 8.98
N LEU A 299 -0.48 20.03 8.68
CA LEU A 299 -1.44 19.41 9.58
C LEU A 299 -0.79 18.89 10.87
N TYR A 300 0.40 18.30 10.76
CA TYR A 300 1.17 17.80 11.89
C TYR A 300 1.61 18.94 12.82
N PHE A 301 2.20 20.00 12.27
CA PHE A 301 2.65 21.15 13.07
C PHE A 301 1.51 21.94 13.69
N ARG A 302 0.37 22.10 12.99
CA ARG A 302 -0.83 22.70 13.57
C ARG A 302 -1.39 21.90 14.75
N GLY A 303 -1.23 20.57 14.73
CA GLY A 303 -1.64 19.71 15.83
C GLY A 303 -0.56 19.45 16.88
N ARG A 304 0.60 20.14 16.83
CA ARG A 304 1.80 19.79 17.62
C ARG A 304 1.52 19.67 19.12
N GLU A 305 0.70 20.55 19.69
CA GLU A 305 0.31 20.51 21.10
C GLU A 305 -0.43 19.22 21.46
N TYR A 306 -1.23 18.68 20.54
CA TYR A 306 -1.96 17.43 20.75
C TYR A 306 -1.04 16.21 20.67
N TRP A 307 0.00 16.23 19.82
CA TRP A 307 0.93 15.10 19.64
C TRP A 307 2.08 15.06 20.65
N ASN A 308 2.43 16.21 21.23
CA ASN A 308 3.58 16.37 22.13
C ASN A 308 3.15 16.65 23.58
N ARG A 309 1.90 16.32 23.95
CA ARG A 309 1.50 16.34 25.37
C ARG A 309 2.42 15.40 26.13
N THR A 310 3.34 15.98 26.89
CA THR A 310 4.08 15.32 27.95
C THR A 310 3.09 15.01 29.07
N GLU A 311 3.14 13.78 29.56
CA GLU A 311 2.49 13.41 30.82
C GLU A 311 3.13 14.28 31.91
N ASP A 312 2.31 15.07 32.60
CA ASP A 312 2.57 15.49 33.98
C ASP A 312 2.16 14.34 34.92
#